data_AF-A0A358D9V8-F1
#
_entry.id   AF-A0A358D9V8-F1
#
_cell.length_a   1.000
_cell.length_b   1.000
_cell.length_c   1.000
_cell.angle_alpha   90.00
_cell.angle_beta   90.00
_cell.angle_gamma   90.00
#
_symmetry.space_group_name_H-M   'P 1'
#
loop_
_entity.id
_entity.type
_entity.pdbx_description
1 polymer ?
#
loop_
_entity_poly.entity_id
_entity_poly.type
_entity_poly.pdbx_seq_one_letter_code
_entity_poly.pdbx_strand_id
1 'polypeptide(L)'
;MARATHPQLSYRPAPGEIPTNPGVYRFRDDAGRILYVGKAKNLRARLSNYFAPLHTLHERTRRMVTTATGVEWTVVSSDVEAL
;
A
#
# COMPACT_ATOMS: atom_id res chain seq x y z
N MET A 1 6.06 28.97 9.07
CA MET A 1 5.20 27.77 8.87
C MET A 1 6.05 26.66 8.25
N ALA A 2 6.74 25.86 9.07
CA ALA A 2 7.61 24.80 8.57
C ALA A 2 6.75 23.62 8.08
N ARG A 3 6.80 23.31 6.78
CA ARG A 3 6.26 22.05 6.26
C ARG A 3 7.07 20.93 6.91
N ALA A 4 6.45 20.14 7.79
CA ALA A 4 7.05 18.91 8.27
C ALA A 4 7.28 18.00 7.05
N THR A 5 8.55 17.87 6.65
CA THR A 5 8.97 16.90 5.64
C THR A 5 8.81 15.52 6.28
N HIS A 6 7.62 14.95 6.16
CA HIS A 6 7.39 13.56 6.55
C HIS A 6 8.32 12.70 5.71
N PRO A 7 9.11 11.79 6.31
CA PRO A 7 9.87 10.83 5.53
C PRO A 7 8.86 10.04 4.70
N GLN A 8 8.86 10.31 3.40
CA GLN A 8 8.00 9.62 2.45
C GLN A 8 8.54 8.21 2.32
N LEU A 9 7.65 7.22 2.37
CA LEU A 9 8.02 5.83 2.06
C LEU A 9 8.64 5.82 0.66
N SER A 10 9.90 5.42 0.56
CA SER A 10 10.71 5.49 -0.67
C SER A 10 10.10 4.71 -1.83
N TYR A 11 9.29 3.71 -1.52
CA TYR A 11 8.63 2.82 -2.47
C TYR A 11 7.19 3.22 -2.81
N ARG A 12 6.74 4.42 -2.40
CA ARG A 12 5.39 4.90 -2.71
C ARG A 12 5.20 5.00 -4.24
N PRO A 13 4.24 4.26 -4.83
CA PRO A 13 3.96 4.36 -6.26
C PRO A 13 3.48 5.76 -6.67
N ALA A 14 3.66 6.11 -7.94
CA ALA A 14 3.13 7.38 -8.44
C ALA A 14 1.59 7.40 -8.37
N PRO A 15 0.93 8.56 -8.11
CA PRO A 15 -0.52 8.63 -7.93
C PRO A 15 -1.39 8.05 -9.06
N GLY A 16 -0.86 7.99 -10.29
CA GLY A 16 -1.53 7.42 -11.46
C GLY A 16 -1.22 5.95 -11.76
N GLU A 17 -0.21 5.38 -11.11
CA GLU A 17 0.31 4.03 -11.42
C GLU A 17 -0.61 2.93 -10.88
N ILE A 18 -1.24 3.19 -9.73
CA ILE A 18 -2.15 2.23 -9.11
C ILE A 18 -3.50 2.29 -9.84
N PRO A 19 -4.00 1.17 -10.40
CA PRO A 19 -5.28 1.13 -11.09
C PRO A 19 -6.47 1.26 -10.11
N THR A 20 -7.64 1.63 -10.63
CA THR A 20 -8.90 1.67 -9.84
C THR A 20 -9.65 0.36 -9.86
N ASN A 21 -9.14 -0.67 -10.54
CA ASN A 21 -9.75 -1.98 -10.65
C ASN A 21 -9.65 -2.78 -9.33
N PRO A 22 -10.48 -3.84 -9.18
CA PRO A 22 -10.30 -4.82 -8.13
C PRO A 22 -8.98 -5.56 -8.26
N GLY A 23 -8.44 -6.03 -7.13
CA GLY A 23 -7.20 -6.79 -7.14
C GLY A 23 -6.69 -7.22 -5.78
N VAL A 24 -5.60 -7.97 -5.81
CA VAL A 24 -4.84 -8.42 -4.65
C VAL A 24 -3.53 -7.64 -4.61
N TYR A 25 -3.16 -7.12 -3.44
CA TYR A 25 -1.91 -6.39 -3.22
C TYR A 25 -1.06 -7.06 -2.14
N ARG A 26 0.26 -6.92 -2.26
CA ARG A 26 1.25 -7.58 -1.42
C ARG A 26 2.34 -6.58 -1.02
N PHE A 27 2.56 -6.39 0.27
CA PHE A 27 3.73 -5.67 0.78
C PHE A 27 4.85 -6.66 1.05
N ARG A 28 6.09 -6.29 0.70
CA ARG A 28 7.27 -7.14 0.85
C ARG A 28 8.40 -6.42 1.56
N ASP A 29 9.26 -7.18 2.25
CA ASP A 29 10.55 -6.70 2.75
C ASP A 29 11.65 -6.76 1.66
N ASP A 30 12.85 -6.31 2.01
CA ASP A 30 14.04 -6.32 1.15
C ASP A 30 14.49 -7.74 0.74
N ALA A 31 14.20 -8.74 1.57
CA ALA A 31 14.42 -10.14 1.27
C ALA A 31 13.32 -10.77 0.38
N GLY A 32 12.33 -9.97 -0.07
CA GLY A 32 11.22 -10.40 -0.92
C GLY A 32 10.12 -11.17 -0.18
N ARG A 33 10.20 -11.30 1.15
CA ARG A 33 9.19 -11.99 1.97
C ARG A 33 7.92 -11.16 2.02
N ILE A 34 6.78 -11.84 1.93
CA ILE A 34 5.47 -11.19 2.00
C ILE A 34 5.17 -10.86 3.47
N LEU A 35 5.04 -9.57 3.76
CA LEU A 35 4.67 -9.06 5.08
C LEU A 35 3.15 -8.96 5.25
N TYR A 36 2.45 -8.68 4.16
CA TYR A 36 1.01 -8.48 4.17
C TYR A 36 0.41 -8.77 2.79
N VAL A 37 -0.75 -9.41 2.78
CA VAL A 37 -1.61 -9.56 1.60
C VAL A 37 -2.96 -8.97 1.92
N GLY A 38 -3.49 -8.16 1.02
CA GLY A 38 -4.85 -7.70 1.09
C GLY A 38 -5.52 -7.74 -0.27
N LYS A 39 -6.85 -7.65 -0.25
CA LYS A 39 -7.66 -7.55 -1.45
C LYS A 39 -8.44 -6.23 -1.44
N ALA A 40 -8.84 -5.74 -2.61
CA ALA A 40 -9.56 -4.48 -2.75
C ALA A 40 -10.47 -4.50 -3.97
N LYS A 41 -11.64 -3.84 -3.87
CA LYS A 41 -12.48 -3.50 -5.03
C LYS A 41 -11.89 -2.37 -5.87
N ASN A 42 -11.10 -1.51 -5.24
CA ASN A 42 -10.40 -0.39 -5.87
C ASN A 42 -8.99 -0.30 -5.26
N LEU A 43 -8.00 -0.79 -6.02
CA LEU A 43 -6.61 -0.83 -5.59
C LEU A 43 -6.07 0.56 -5.21
N ARG A 44 -6.31 1.58 -6.04
CA ARG A 44 -5.84 2.96 -5.78
C ARG A 44 -6.37 3.52 -4.47
N ALA A 45 -7.68 3.43 -4.25
CA ALA A 45 -8.30 3.93 -3.02
C ALA A 45 -7.77 3.18 -1.79
N ARG A 46 -7.64 1.85 -1.89
CA ARG A 46 -7.16 1.03 -0.78
C ARG A 46 -5.69 1.30 -0.46
N LEU A 47 -4.82 1.28 -1.47
CA LEU A 47 -3.38 1.46 -1.29
C LEU A 47 -3.02 2.88 -0.84
N SER A 48 -3.76 3.90 -1.28
CA SER A 48 -3.54 5.29 -0.83
C SER A 48 -3.61 5.44 0.69
N ASN A 49 -4.46 4.66 1.37
CA ASN A 49 -4.57 4.68 2.83
C ASN A 49 -3.29 4.22 3.56
N TYR A 50 -2.50 3.33 2.95
CA TYR A 50 -1.24 2.87 3.52
C TYR A 50 -0.12 3.91 3.40
N PHE A 51 -0.28 4.91 2.52
CA PHE A 51 0.69 5.98 2.28
C PHE A 51 0.24 7.33 2.87
N ALA A 52 -0.76 7.33 3.75
CA ALA A 52 -1.13 8.49 4.56
C ALA A 52 0.04 8.87 5.52
N PRO A 53 0.04 10.09 6.09
CA PRO A 53 1.10 10.50 7.03
C PRO A 53 1.27 9.47 8.15
N LEU A 54 2.51 9.05 8.42
CA LEU A 54 2.78 7.91 9.32
C LEU A 54 2.16 8.08 10.72
N HIS A 55 2.06 9.31 11.23
CA HIS A 55 1.47 9.59 12.53
C HIS A 55 -0.05 9.36 12.59
N THR A 56 -0.75 9.33 11.45
CA THR A 56 -2.20 9.06 11.38
C THR A 56 -2.51 7.59 11.21
N LEU A 57 -1.52 6.75 10.91
CA LEU A 57 -1.70 5.32 10.71
C LEU A 57 -1.80 4.60 12.07
N HIS A 58 -2.67 3.58 12.12
CA HIS A 58 -2.65 2.62 13.22
C HIS A 58 -1.28 1.97 13.34
N GLU A 59 -0.85 1.67 14.58
CA GLU A 59 0.48 1.17 14.89
C GLU A 59 0.90 -0.04 14.04
N ARG A 60 0.01 -1.03 13.90
CA ARG A 60 0.27 -2.22 13.08
C ARG A 60 0.53 -1.89 11.62
N THR A 61 -0.27 -1.00 11.04
CA THR A 61 -0.12 -0.55 9.65
C THR A 61 1.17 0.23 9.50
N ARG A 62 1.45 1.16 10.42
CA ARG A 62 2.68 1.94 10.43
C ARG A 62 3.90 1.05 10.46
N ARG A 63 3.97 0.08 11.38
CA ARG A 63 5.07 -0.89 11.47
C ARG A 63 5.26 -1.63 10.14
N MET A 64 4.17 -2.17 9.58
CA MET A 64 4.21 -2.90 8.31
C MET A 64 4.78 -2.04 7.17
N VAL A 65 4.28 -0.82 6.96
CA VAL A 65 4.73 0.03 5.85
C VAL A 65 6.15 0.56 6.05
N THR A 66 6.62 0.70 7.29
CA THR A 66 8.02 1.07 7.57
C THR A 66 8.99 -0.10 7.44
N THR A 67 8.52 -1.35 7.58
CA THR A 67 9.33 -2.55 7.33
C THR A 67 9.35 -2.92 5.85
N ALA A 68 8.26 -2.66 5.14
CA ALA A 68 8.17 -2.95 3.72
C ALA A 68 9.13 -2.08 2.90
N THR A 69 9.63 -2.66 1.81
CA THR A 69 10.46 -1.98 0.80
C THR A 69 9.77 -1.90 -0.56
N GLY A 70 8.60 -2.53 -0.70
CA GLY A 70 7.82 -2.52 -1.93
C GLY A 70 6.38 -2.95 -1.73
N VAL A 71 5.56 -2.61 -2.72
CA VAL A 71 4.19 -3.11 -2.87
C VAL A 71 3.94 -3.52 -4.31
N GLU A 72 3.33 -4.68 -4.50
CA GLU A 72 2.93 -5.20 -5.80
C GLU A 72 1.43 -5.46 -5.80
N TRP A 73 0.81 -5.48 -6.97
CA TRP A 73 -0.59 -5.85 -7.11
C TRP A 73 -0.86 -6.65 -8.39
N THR A 74 -1.96 -7.40 -8.34
CA THR A 74 -2.52 -8.12 -9.48
C THR A 74 -3.97 -7.69 -9.62
N VAL A 75 -4.33 -7.15 -10.79
CA VAL A 75 -5.73 -6.82 -11.12
C VAL A 75 -6.50 -8.11 -11.35
N VAL A 76 -7.72 -8.20 -10.84
CA VAL A 76 -8.61 -9.36 -11.04
C VAL A 76 -9.93 -8.94 -11.68
N SER A 77 -10.62 -9.90 -12.27
CA SER A 77 -11.77 -9.66 -13.15
C SER A 77 -13.04 -9.32 -12.36
N SER A 78 -13.14 -9.77 -11.10
CA SER A 78 -14.33 -9.51 -10.29
C SER A 78 -14.05 -9.40 -8.80
N ASP A 79 -14.96 -8.72 -8.12
CA ASP A 79 -15.04 -8.58 -6.66
C ASP A 79 -15.02 -9.92 -5.91
N VAL A 80 -15.53 -11.00 -6.53
CA VAL A 80 -15.63 -12.34 -5.93
C VAL A 80 -14.26 -12.97 -5.72
N GLU A 81 -13.30 -12.71 -6.62
CA GLU A 81 -11.90 -13.14 -6.44
C GLU A 81 -11.15 -12.25 -5.42
N ALA A 82 -11.62 -11.00 -5.28
CA ALA A 82 -11.08 -9.96 -4.42
C ALA A 82 -11.69 -9.93 -3.00
N LEU A 83 -12.56 -10.87 -2.62
CA LEU A 83 -13.15 -10.95 -1.26
C LEU A 83 -12.76 -12.24 -0.55
#